data_AF-A1SIG7-F1
#
_entry.id   AF-A1SIG7-F1
#
_cell.length_a   1.000
_cell.length_b   1.000
_cell.length_c   1.000
_cell.angle_alpha   90.00
_cell.angle_beta   90.00
_cell.angle_gamma   90.00
#
_symmetry.space_group_name_H-M   'P 1'
#
loop_
_entity.id
_entity.type
_entity.pdbx_description
1 polymer ?
#
loop_
_entity_poly.entity_id
_entity_poly.type
_entity_poly.pdbx_seq_one_letter_code
_entity_poly.pdbx_strand_id
1 'polypeptide(L)'
;MINRRDALRASGLATFGALALGAVDAGLTPAEATASGQLRGWTPLPDPAAGGVTSPPFPKNLTAEERRNLKTFDELDFTVFSSADWARLGESHAKHVRVHWPDGHYTDGIQKHIDDLAALFVWAPDTNIQVHPLRVAKGNLTAVTGVMRGTFSDPMPDGKGGYIEPTGRQYAINMATVGLWNRRGTMDEEFLFWDNQTFYSQIGL
;
A
#
# COMPACT_ATOMS: atom_id res chain seq x y z
N MET A 1 2.69 -39.63 21.33
CA MET A 1 3.05 -40.06 19.96
C MET A 1 2.45 -39.05 19.00
N ILE A 2 3.26 -38.12 18.47
CA ILE A 2 2.81 -37.14 17.48
C ILE A 2 2.83 -37.82 16.11
N ASN A 3 1.70 -37.75 15.40
CA ASN A 3 1.46 -38.46 14.16
C ASN A 3 2.27 -37.82 13.01
N ARG A 4 3.13 -38.61 12.36
CA ARG A 4 4.04 -38.15 11.28
C ARG A 4 3.32 -37.63 10.02
N ARG A 5 1.99 -37.77 9.93
CA ARG A 5 1.18 -37.31 8.80
C ARG A 5 0.80 -35.83 8.85
N ASP A 6 0.76 -35.21 10.04
CA ASP A 6 0.38 -33.80 10.17
C ASP A 6 1.55 -32.83 9.91
N ALA A 7 2.79 -33.30 10.07
CA ALA A 7 4.00 -32.50 9.83
C ALA A 7 4.32 -32.26 8.34
N LEU A 8 3.65 -32.97 7.42
CA LEU A 8 3.93 -32.92 5.98
C LEU A 8 2.95 -32.08 5.16
N ARG A 9 1.88 -31.54 5.77
CA ARG A 9 0.91 -30.68 5.07
C ARG A 9 1.19 -29.18 5.20
N ALA A 10 2.08 -28.76 6.10
CA ALA A 10 2.31 -27.35 6.43
C ALA A 10 3.61 -26.74 5.87
N SER A 11 4.44 -27.50 5.13
CA SER A 11 5.85 -27.13 4.93
C SER A 11 6.34 -27.10 3.47
N GLY A 12 5.47 -27.33 2.49
CA GLY A 12 5.91 -27.56 1.09
C GLY A 12 5.98 -26.33 0.17
N LEU A 13 5.08 -25.35 0.29
CA LEU A 13 4.91 -24.32 -0.74
C LEU A 13 5.42 -22.93 -0.36
N ALA A 14 5.28 -22.52 0.91
CA ALA A 14 5.79 -21.22 1.36
C ALA A 14 7.34 -21.16 1.37
N THR A 15 7.99 -22.31 1.59
CA THR A 15 9.44 -22.42 1.70
C THR A 15 10.14 -22.29 0.34
N PHE A 16 9.52 -22.70 -0.76
CA PHE A 16 10.14 -22.62 -2.09
C PHE A 16 10.13 -21.21 -2.69
N GLY A 17 9.08 -20.43 -2.46
CA GLY A 17 8.95 -19.06 -2.99
C GLY A 17 9.92 -18.07 -2.35
N ALA A 18 10.13 -18.16 -1.03
CA ALA A 18 11.06 -17.29 -0.31
C ALA A 18 12.54 -17.58 -0.64
N LEU A 19 12.88 -18.83 -0.93
CA LEU A 19 14.26 -19.25 -1.28
C LEU A 19 14.69 -18.78 -2.67
N ALA A 20 13.76 -18.67 -3.63
CA ALA A 20 14.08 -18.23 -4.99
C ALA A 20 14.43 -16.74 -5.07
N LEU A 21 13.80 -15.88 -4.25
CA LEU A 21 14.05 -14.43 -4.27
C LEU A 21 15.38 -14.06 -3.59
N GLY A 22 15.74 -14.73 -2.49
CA GLY A 22 17.03 -14.50 -1.81
C GLY A 22 18.25 -14.95 -2.63
N ALA A 23 18.09 -15.99 -3.46
CA ALA A 23 19.15 -16.50 -4.35
C ALA A 23 19.45 -15.53 -5.51
N VAL A 24 18.44 -14.86 -6.05
CA VAL A 24 18.59 -13.93 -7.19
C VAL A 24 19.25 -12.62 -6.78
N ASP A 25 18.99 -12.11 -5.58
CA ASP A 25 19.62 -10.87 -5.06
C ASP A 25 21.10 -11.08 -4.66
N ALA A 26 21.47 -12.30 -4.23
CA ALA A 26 22.80 -12.61 -3.72
C ALA A 26 23.71 -13.38 -4.70
N GLY A 27 23.20 -13.85 -5.85
CA GLY A 27 23.96 -14.64 -6.83
C GLY A 27 24.35 -16.04 -6.35
N LEU A 28 23.63 -16.59 -5.36
CA LEU A 28 23.91 -17.88 -4.73
C LEU A 28 23.00 -18.98 -5.29
N THR A 29 23.48 -20.23 -5.26
CA THR A 29 22.61 -21.37 -5.54
C THR A 29 21.64 -21.61 -4.37
N PRO A 30 20.44 -22.19 -4.60
CA PRO A 30 19.48 -22.50 -3.54
C PRO A 30 20.06 -23.38 -2.41
N ALA A 31 21.05 -24.22 -2.73
CA ALA A 31 21.76 -25.04 -1.74
C ALA A 31 22.67 -24.20 -0.83
N GLU A 32 23.29 -23.13 -1.34
CA GLU A 32 24.12 -22.22 -0.54
C GLU A 32 23.28 -21.31 0.37
N ALA A 33 22.09 -20.91 -0.08
CA ALA A 33 21.13 -20.14 0.73
C ALA A 33 20.64 -20.89 1.99
N THR A 34 20.59 -22.23 1.94
CA THR A 34 20.25 -23.04 3.12
C THR A 34 21.39 -23.13 4.14
N ALA A 35 22.64 -22.90 3.73
CA ALA A 35 23.82 -23.03 4.57
C ALA A 35 24.26 -21.71 5.24
N SER A 36 23.85 -20.54 4.70
CA SER A 36 24.36 -19.24 5.17
C SER A 36 23.65 -18.65 6.41
N GLY A 37 22.59 -19.28 6.95
CA GLY A 37 21.96 -18.82 8.19
C GLY A 37 21.44 -17.36 8.15
N GLN A 38 21.26 -16.77 6.96
CA GLN A 38 21.02 -15.34 6.75
C GLN A 38 19.57 -14.87 6.95
N LEU A 39 18.64 -15.75 7.37
CA LEU A 39 17.32 -15.31 7.84
C LEU A 39 17.30 -14.92 9.33
N ARG A 40 18.47 -14.73 9.96
CA ARG A 40 18.59 -14.17 11.31
C ARG A 40 18.55 -12.63 11.23
N GLY A 41 17.35 -12.05 11.32
CA GLY A 41 17.19 -10.60 11.44
C GLY A 41 15.89 -10.01 10.87
N TRP A 42 15.04 -10.82 10.23
CA TRP A 42 13.73 -10.34 9.75
C TRP A 42 12.70 -10.35 10.89
N THR A 43 12.15 -9.18 11.20
CA THR A 43 11.01 -9.03 12.11
C THR A 43 9.77 -8.75 11.26
N PRO A 44 8.71 -9.59 11.36
CA PRO A 44 7.45 -9.30 10.70
C PRO A 44 6.91 -7.94 11.12
N LEU A 45 6.28 -7.22 10.18
CA LEU A 45 5.53 -6.02 10.52
C LEU A 45 4.35 -6.41 11.45
N PRO A 46 4.03 -5.56 12.44
CA PRO A 46 2.89 -5.82 13.31
C PRO A 46 1.58 -5.73 12.52
N ASP A 47 0.50 -6.24 13.12
CA ASP A 47 -0.85 -6.03 12.62
C ASP A 47 -1.12 -4.52 12.46
N PRO A 48 -1.60 -4.04 11.30
CA PRO A 48 -1.94 -2.64 11.11
C PRO A 48 -2.89 -2.12 12.21
N ALA A 49 -3.85 -2.90 12.69
CA ALA A 49 -4.76 -2.49 13.75
C ALA A 49 -4.07 -2.31 15.12
N ALA A 50 -3.00 -3.06 15.39
CA ALA A 50 -2.27 -2.98 16.67
C ALA A 50 -1.32 -1.77 16.78
N GLY A 51 -1.09 -1.05 15.68
CA GLY A 51 -0.15 0.08 15.65
C GLY A 51 1.31 -0.37 15.60
N GLY A 52 2.24 0.55 15.89
CA GLY A 52 3.67 0.25 15.93
C GLY A 52 4.35 0.04 14.57
N VAL A 53 3.60 0.12 13.46
CA VAL A 53 4.18 0.23 12.11
C VAL A 53 4.87 1.58 12.00
N THR A 54 6.09 1.61 11.46
CA THR A 54 6.88 2.84 11.31
C THR A 54 7.47 2.92 9.91
N SER A 55 7.77 4.16 9.49
CA SER A 55 8.54 4.45 8.29
C SER A 55 10.04 4.28 8.59
N PRO A 56 10.75 3.32 7.98
CA PRO A 56 12.21 3.32 8.05
C PRO A 56 12.78 4.54 7.31
N PRO A 57 14.07 4.89 7.54
CA PRO A 57 14.75 5.87 6.71
C PRO A 57 14.69 5.50 5.22
N PHE A 58 14.70 6.50 4.34
CA PHE A 58 14.77 6.27 2.90
C PHE A 58 15.97 5.39 2.52
N PRO A 59 15.84 4.56 1.45
CA PRO A 59 16.96 3.80 0.93
C PRO A 59 18.21 4.66 0.67
N LYS A 60 19.39 4.09 0.94
CA LYS A 60 20.66 4.83 0.91
C LYS A 60 21.11 5.17 -0.52
N ASN A 61 20.93 4.26 -1.47
CA ASN A 61 21.51 4.34 -2.82
C ASN A 61 20.54 4.90 -3.87
N LEU A 62 19.70 5.85 -3.49
CA LEU A 62 18.77 6.50 -4.42
C LEU A 62 19.48 7.60 -5.21
N THR A 63 19.18 7.68 -6.50
CA THR A 63 19.42 8.88 -7.30
C THR A 63 18.63 10.06 -6.74
N ALA A 64 18.99 11.27 -7.16
CA ALA A 64 18.25 12.48 -6.76
C ALA A 64 16.78 12.43 -7.20
N GLU A 65 16.50 11.88 -8.38
CA GLU A 65 15.16 11.69 -8.93
C GLU A 65 14.35 10.69 -8.11
N GLU A 66 14.89 9.48 -7.87
CA GLU A 66 14.21 8.46 -7.07
C GLU A 66 13.90 8.96 -5.66
N ARG A 67 14.84 9.69 -5.03
CA ARG A 67 14.62 10.31 -3.72
C ARG A 67 13.54 11.38 -3.75
N ARG A 68 13.52 12.22 -4.78
CA ARG A 68 12.47 13.25 -4.95
C ARG A 68 11.09 12.61 -5.10
N ASN A 69 10.98 11.57 -5.93
CA ASN A 69 9.71 10.87 -6.16
C ASN A 69 9.21 10.23 -4.87
N LEU A 70 10.05 9.53 -4.11
CA LEU A 70 9.64 8.95 -2.82
C LEU A 70 9.26 10.00 -1.75
N LYS A 71 9.92 11.16 -1.74
CA LYS A 71 9.52 12.28 -0.87
C LYS A 71 8.17 12.88 -1.28
N THR A 72 7.93 12.97 -2.58
CA THR A 72 6.66 13.44 -3.12
C THR A 72 5.56 12.43 -2.79
N PHE A 73 5.86 11.13 -2.82
CA PHE A 73 4.96 10.07 -2.37
C PHE A 73 4.61 10.20 -0.88
N ASP A 74 5.60 10.40 -0.02
CA ASP A 74 5.36 10.63 1.41
C ASP A 74 4.49 11.88 1.64
N GLU A 75 4.75 12.99 0.93
CA GLU A 75 3.93 14.21 1.05
C GLU A 75 2.50 14.02 0.52
N LEU A 76 2.35 13.29 -0.60
CA LEU A 76 1.06 12.90 -1.16
C LEU A 76 0.23 12.16 -0.11
N ASP A 77 0.75 11.09 0.48
CA ASP A 77 -0.05 10.26 1.37
C ASP A 77 -0.18 10.85 2.78
N PHE A 78 0.92 11.35 3.35
CA PHE A 78 0.95 11.79 4.75
C PHE A 78 0.32 13.16 4.97
N THR A 79 0.32 13.99 3.94
CA THR A 79 -0.21 15.36 4.03
C THR A 79 -1.42 15.52 3.11
N VAL A 80 -1.25 15.41 1.79
CA VAL A 80 -2.29 15.79 0.83
C VAL A 80 -3.53 14.91 0.94
N PHE A 81 -3.38 13.59 0.84
CA PHE A 81 -4.46 12.62 0.99
C PHE A 81 -5.03 12.66 2.41
N SER A 82 -4.18 12.54 3.44
CA SER A 82 -4.61 12.48 4.84
C SER A 82 -5.30 13.74 5.37
N SER A 83 -5.20 14.87 4.66
CA SER A 83 -5.93 16.11 4.97
C SER A 83 -7.01 16.45 3.94
N ALA A 84 -7.25 15.57 2.96
CA ALA A 84 -8.18 15.79 1.85
C ALA A 84 -7.91 17.11 1.06
N ASP A 85 -6.64 17.51 0.92
CA ASP A 85 -6.25 18.73 0.22
C ASP A 85 -6.14 18.52 -1.30
N TRP A 86 -7.29 18.30 -1.94
CA TRP A 86 -7.37 17.95 -3.36
C TRP A 86 -6.79 18.99 -4.31
N ALA A 87 -6.69 20.25 -3.88
CA ALA A 87 -6.05 21.31 -4.65
C ALA A 87 -4.56 21.03 -4.90
N ARG A 88 -3.91 20.26 -4.02
CA ARG A 88 -2.50 19.90 -4.09
C ARG A 88 -2.22 18.58 -4.81
N LEU A 89 -3.23 17.82 -5.22
CA LEU A 89 -3.01 16.52 -5.87
C LEU A 89 -2.21 16.63 -7.18
N GLY A 90 -2.25 17.79 -7.84
CA GLY A 90 -1.42 18.09 -9.01
C GLY A 90 0.09 18.19 -8.74
N GLU A 91 0.52 18.21 -7.47
CA GLU A 91 1.95 18.14 -7.10
C GLU A 91 2.55 16.76 -7.39
N SER A 92 1.73 15.69 -7.30
CA SER A 92 2.14 14.30 -7.52
C SER A 92 1.56 13.69 -8.79
N HIS A 93 0.40 14.13 -9.28
CA HIS A 93 -0.31 13.51 -10.39
C HIS A 93 -0.38 14.39 -11.64
N ALA A 94 -0.15 13.79 -12.81
CA ALA A 94 -0.35 14.48 -14.08
C ALA A 94 -1.85 14.74 -14.34
N LYS A 95 -2.17 15.78 -15.12
CA LYS A 95 -3.57 16.11 -15.47
C LYS A 95 -4.33 14.96 -16.11
N HIS A 96 -3.64 14.13 -16.89
CA HIS A 96 -4.18 12.97 -17.60
C HIS A 96 -3.73 11.64 -17.00
N VAL A 97 -3.44 11.63 -15.69
CA VAL A 97 -3.03 10.40 -14.99
C VAL A 97 -4.08 9.31 -15.18
N ARG A 98 -3.61 8.07 -15.37
CA ARG A 98 -4.45 6.88 -15.24
C ARG A 98 -4.26 6.26 -13.87
N VAL A 99 -5.34 5.99 -13.15
CA VAL A 99 -5.26 5.33 -11.84
C VAL A 99 -6.05 4.04 -11.85
N HIS A 100 -5.40 2.93 -11.51
CA HIS A 100 -6.01 1.60 -11.38
C HIS A 100 -6.41 1.37 -9.92
N TRP A 101 -7.69 1.10 -9.69
CA TRP A 101 -8.27 0.96 -8.37
C TRP A 101 -8.41 -0.52 -7.94
N PRO A 102 -8.51 -0.81 -6.62
CA PRO A 102 -8.47 -2.19 -6.11
C PRO A 102 -9.72 -3.02 -6.38
N ASP A 103 -10.81 -2.40 -6.80
CA ASP A 103 -12.02 -3.08 -7.29
C ASP A 103 -11.96 -3.40 -8.80
N GLY A 104 -10.84 -3.06 -9.46
CA GLY A 104 -10.56 -3.36 -10.85
C GLY A 104 -10.99 -2.29 -11.85
N HIS A 105 -11.60 -1.18 -11.42
CA HIS A 105 -11.85 -0.06 -12.33
C HIS A 105 -10.60 0.81 -12.50
N TYR A 106 -10.63 1.69 -13.49
CA TYR A 106 -9.61 2.73 -13.63
C TYR A 106 -10.24 4.09 -13.94
N THR A 107 -9.50 5.15 -13.62
CA THR A 107 -9.83 6.53 -13.95
C THR A 107 -8.87 7.04 -15.00
N ASP A 108 -9.35 7.95 -15.86
CA ASP A 108 -8.53 8.69 -16.80
C ASP A 108 -8.71 10.19 -16.54
N GLY A 109 -7.66 10.82 -16.01
CA GLY A 109 -7.64 12.24 -15.66
C GLY A 109 -7.78 12.51 -14.17
N ILE A 110 -7.06 13.52 -13.71
CA ILE A 110 -6.91 13.84 -12.27
C ILE A 110 -8.24 14.19 -11.60
N GLN A 111 -9.19 14.81 -12.31
CA GLN A 111 -10.46 15.21 -11.69
C GLN A 111 -11.29 13.99 -11.28
N LYS A 112 -11.42 12.98 -12.15
CA LYS A 112 -12.16 11.77 -11.80
C LYS A 112 -11.49 11.02 -10.65
N HIS A 113 -10.16 11.01 -10.62
CA HIS A 113 -9.42 10.43 -9.51
C HIS A 113 -9.66 11.17 -8.19
N ILE A 114 -9.67 12.52 -8.20
CA ILE A 114 -10.04 13.34 -7.03
C ILE A 114 -11.45 13.00 -6.55
N ASP A 115 -12.42 12.88 -7.45
CA ASP A 115 -13.81 12.58 -7.09
C ASP A 115 -13.91 11.23 -6.35
N ASP A 116 -13.15 10.22 -6.80
CA ASP A 116 -13.12 8.90 -6.17
C ASP A 116 -12.38 8.90 -4.82
N LEU A 117 -11.26 9.63 -4.71
CA LEU A 117 -10.58 9.81 -3.43
C LEU A 117 -11.49 10.53 -2.43
N ALA A 118 -12.15 11.61 -2.85
CA ALA A 118 -13.06 12.38 -2.01
C ALA A 118 -14.24 11.53 -1.49
N ALA A 119 -14.71 10.56 -2.28
CA ALA A 119 -15.78 9.65 -1.86
C ALA A 119 -15.39 8.77 -0.65
N LEU A 120 -14.11 8.44 -0.46
CA LEU A 120 -13.63 7.73 0.74
C LEU A 120 -13.81 8.57 2.01
N PHE A 121 -13.63 9.90 1.89
CA PHE A 121 -13.71 10.84 3.01
C PHE A 121 -15.14 11.24 3.39
N VAL A 122 -16.14 10.97 2.53
CA VAL A 122 -17.55 11.29 2.82
C VAL A 122 -18.06 10.57 4.07
N TRP A 123 -17.65 9.31 4.26
CA TRP A 123 -18.15 8.44 5.32
C TRP A 123 -17.08 8.12 6.39
N ALA A 124 -15.80 8.32 6.05
CA ALA A 124 -14.66 8.22 6.96
C ALA A 124 -13.77 9.48 6.83
N PRO A 125 -14.21 10.65 7.35
CA PRO A 125 -13.46 11.90 7.22
C PRO A 125 -12.12 11.91 7.97
N ASP A 126 -11.90 10.97 8.90
CA ASP A 126 -10.63 10.78 9.62
C ASP A 126 -9.67 9.84 8.89
N THR A 127 -9.97 9.44 7.65
CA THR A 127 -9.12 8.58 6.82
C THR A 127 -7.72 9.18 6.67
N ASN A 128 -6.69 8.42 7.00
CA ASN A 128 -5.31 8.87 6.89
C ASN A 128 -4.32 7.72 6.64
N ILE A 129 -3.16 8.08 6.10
CA ILE A 129 -1.97 7.26 5.92
C ILE A 129 -0.81 8.05 6.53
N GLN A 130 -0.05 7.48 7.46
CA GLN A 130 1.06 8.20 8.12
C GLN A 130 2.40 7.46 8.07
N VAL A 131 2.41 6.26 7.49
CA VAL A 131 3.58 5.39 7.50
C VAL A 131 3.72 4.70 6.18
N HIS A 132 4.96 4.61 5.69
CA HIS A 132 5.34 3.76 4.59
C HIS A 132 6.43 2.78 5.03
N PRO A 133 6.08 1.58 5.53
CA PRO A 133 7.07 0.64 6.04
C PRO A 133 7.99 0.09 4.95
N LEU A 134 7.54 0.05 3.69
CA LEU A 134 8.36 -0.31 2.54
C LEU A 134 8.32 0.83 1.51
N ARG A 135 9.51 1.20 1.01
CA ARG A 135 9.67 2.15 -0.09
C ARG A 135 10.76 1.67 -1.04
N VAL A 136 10.41 1.55 -2.31
CA VAL A 136 11.35 1.20 -3.39
C VAL A 136 11.18 2.22 -4.50
N ALA A 137 12.29 2.60 -5.12
CA ALA A 137 12.29 3.38 -6.34
C ALA A 137 13.37 2.87 -7.29
N LYS A 138 13.04 2.88 -8.58
CA LYS A 138 13.97 2.52 -9.65
C LYS A 138 13.67 3.35 -10.89
N GLY A 139 14.56 4.27 -11.24
CA GLY A 139 14.34 5.19 -12.34
C GLY A 139 13.06 5.99 -12.14
N ASN A 140 12.10 5.82 -13.05
CA ASN A 140 10.81 6.49 -12.99
C ASN A 140 9.71 5.69 -12.28
N LEU A 141 10.01 4.57 -11.64
CA LEU A 141 9.05 3.76 -10.90
C LEU A 141 9.24 3.95 -9.40
N THR A 142 8.14 4.11 -8.65
CA THR A 142 8.11 3.95 -7.19
C THR A 142 7.12 2.86 -6.79
N ALA A 143 7.40 2.16 -5.71
CA ALA A 143 6.45 1.29 -5.03
C ALA A 143 6.57 1.55 -3.52
N VAL A 144 5.46 1.91 -2.89
CA VAL A 144 5.38 2.10 -1.44
C VAL A 144 4.29 1.19 -0.88
N THR A 145 4.47 0.72 0.36
CA THR A 145 3.35 0.19 1.14
C THR A 145 2.99 1.20 2.21
N GLY A 146 1.74 1.16 2.68
CA GLY A 146 1.26 2.03 3.74
C GLY A 146 0.22 1.34 4.61
N VAL A 147 -0.19 2.04 5.67
CA VAL A 147 -1.35 1.64 6.49
C VAL A 147 -2.37 2.76 6.42
N MET A 148 -3.51 2.49 5.78
CA MET A 148 -4.65 3.39 5.74
C MET A 148 -5.57 3.09 6.92
N ARG A 149 -5.93 4.11 7.68
CA ARG A 149 -6.74 4.01 8.90
C ARG A 149 -7.88 5.01 8.85
N GLY A 150 -8.97 4.69 9.51
CA GLY A 150 -10.09 5.61 9.73
C GLY A 150 -11.21 4.95 10.48
N THR A 151 -12.35 5.63 10.52
CA THR A 151 -13.57 5.21 11.22
C THR A 151 -14.76 5.35 10.28
N PHE A 152 -15.63 4.34 10.22
CA PHE A 152 -16.93 4.49 9.55
C PHE A 152 -17.89 5.30 10.44
N SER A 153 -17.77 6.62 10.40
CA SER A 153 -18.45 7.55 11.31
C SER A 153 -19.63 8.30 10.69
N ASP A 154 -19.69 8.41 9.36
CA ASP A 154 -20.74 9.14 8.65
C ASP A 154 -21.45 8.24 7.62
N PRO A 155 -22.70 8.55 7.21
CA PRO A 155 -23.43 7.71 6.26
C PRO A 155 -22.70 7.50 4.93
N MET A 156 -22.55 6.24 4.50
CA MET A 156 -21.89 5.88 3.25
C MET A 156 -22.93 5.73 2.13
N PRO A 157 -22.78 6.42 0.98
CA PRO A 157 -23.63 6.20 -0.18
C PRO A 157 -23.57 4.74 -0.67
N ASP A 158 -24.73 4.11 -0.93
CA ASP A 158 -24.82 2.70 -1.34
C ASP A 158 -24.71 2.48 -2.86
N GLY A 159 -24.53 3.56 -3.63
CA GLY A 159 -24.50 3.55 -5.10
C GLY A 159 -25.87 3.33 -5.78
N LYS A 160 -26.95 3.20 -5.02
CA LYS A 160 -28.33 2.95 -5.48
C LYS A 160 -29.30 4.07 -5.08
N GLY A 161 -28.78 5.18 -4.58
CA GLY A 161 -29.54 6.34 -4.11
C GLY A 161 -29.94 6.28 -2.64
N GLY A 162 -29.45 5.28 -1.90
CA GLY A 162 -29.59 5.15 -0.45
C GLY A 162 -28.27 5.37 0.29
N TYR A 163 -28.31 5.06 1.59
CA TYR A 163 -27.16 5.16 2.48
C TYR A 163 -27.05 3.92 3.38
N ILE A 164 -25.82 3.56 3.71
CA ILE A 164 -25.46 2.61 4.75
C ILE A 164 -25.15 3.42 6.01
N GLU A 165 -25.83 3.09 7.11
CA GLU A 165 -25.64 3.75 8.40
C GLU A 165 -24.23 3.52 8.96
N PRO A 166 -23.62 4.52 9.61
CA PRO A 166 -22.28 4.39 10.17
C PRO A 166 -22.24 3.34 11.29
N THR A 167 -21.24 2.47 11.25
CA THR A 167 -21.07 1.41 12.25
C THR A 167 -20.22 1.85 13.45
N GLY A 168 -19.53 2.98 13.34
CA GLY A 168 -18.55 3.45 14.34
C GLY A 168 -17.30 2.58 14.43
N ARG A 169 -17.13 1.60 13.54
CA ARG A 169 -15.98 0.70 13.55
C ARG A 169 -14.77 1.37 12.92
N GLN A 170 -13.64 1.17 13.56
CA GLN A 170 -12.34 1.56 13.03
C GLN A 170 -11.84 0.51 12.05
N TYR A 171 -11.09 0.96 11.06
CA TYR A 171 -10.35 0.12 10.16
C TYR A 171 -8.87 0.52 10.13
N ALA A 172 -8.03 -0.46 9.84
CA ALA A 172 -6.61 -0.29 9.59
C ALA A 172 -6.20 -1.37 8.58
N ILE A 173 -5.94 -0.95 7.35
CA ILE A 173 -5.63 -1.86 6.25
C ILE A 173 -4.25 -1.57 5.67
N ASN A 174 -3.53 -2.64 5.34
CA ASN A 174 -2.31 -2.52 4.56
C ASN A 174 -2.68 -2.20 3.12
N MET A 175 -1.93 -1.27 2.54
CA MET A 175 -2.08 -0.89 1.14
C MET A 175 -0.71 -0.83 0.45
N ALA A 176 -0.71 -0.90 -0.86
CA ALA A 176 0.46 -0.65 -1.68
C ALA A 176 0.09 0.23 -2.87
N THR A 177 0.99 1.15 -3.21
CA THR A 177 0.85 2.01 -4.38
C THR A 177 2.08 1.92 -5.25
N VAL A 178 1.87 1.74 -6.55
CA VAL A 178 2.91 1.80 -7.57
C VAL A 178 2.69 3.02 -8.44
N GLY A 179 3.70 3.86 -8.58
CA GLY A 179 3.66 5.07 -9.39
C GLY A 179 4.64 5.03 -10.55
N LEU A 180 4.17 5.34 -11.75
CA LEU A 180 4.99 5.57 -12.94
C LEU A 180 5.12 7.06 -13.20
N TRP A 181 6.30 7.59 -12.93
CA TRP A 181 6.62 9.01 -12.98
C TRP A 181 7.06 9.44 -14.37
N ASN A 182 6.75 10.68 -14.69
CA ASN A 182 7.13 11.34 -15.93
C ASN A 182 8.29 12.32 -15.70
N ARG A 183 8.83 12.88 -16.78
CA ARG A 183 9.97 13.82 -16.73
C ARG A 183 9.66 15.14 -16.01
N ARG A 184 8.39 15.47 -15.79
CA ARG A 184 7.96 16.66 -15.04
C ARG A 184 7.89 16.41 -13.54
N GLY A 185 8.14 15.17 -13.09
CA GLY A 185 8.12 14.81 -11.68
C GLY A 185 6.72 14.52 -11.14
N THR A 186 5.75 14.20 -11.99
CA THR A 186 4.41 13.74 -11.60
C THR A 186 4.16 12.33 -12.16
N MET A 187 3.19 11.59 -11.61
CA MET A 187 2.77 10.28 -12.09
C MET A 187 1.88 10.41 -13.34
N ASP A 188 2.21 9.67 -14.39
CA ASP A 188 1.33 9.44 -15.55
C ASP A 188 0.41 8.23 -15.33
N GLU A 189 0.82 7.28 -14.47
CA GLU A 189 0.03 6.11 -14.13
C GLU A 189 0.28 5.67 -12.68
N GLU A 190 -0.79 5.29 -11.99
CA GLU A 190 -0.76 4.85 -10.60
C GLU A 190 -1.58 3.57 -10.43
N PHE A 191 -1.11 2.66 -9.59
CA PHE A 191 -1.79 1.41 -9.27
C PHE A 191 -1.97 1.32 -7.76
N LEU A 192 -3.23 1.31 -7.33
CA LEU A 192 -3.62 1.17 -5.95
C LEU A 192 -3.92 -0.30 -5.65
N PHE A 193 -3.48 -0.78 -4.49
CA PHE A 193 -3.76 -2.13 -4.02
C PHE A 193 -4.12 -2.11 -2.53
N TRP A 194 -5.27 -2.69 -2.19
CA TRP A 194 -5.63 -3.12 -0.85
C TRP A 194 -6.68 -4.24 -0.95
N ASP A 195 -6.91 -4.94 0.15
CA ASP A 195 -7.92 -5.99 0.22
C ASP A 195 -9.29 -5.40 0.60
N ASN A 196 -10.14 -5.20 -0.41
CA ASN A 196 -11.51 -4.70 -0.22
C ASN A 196 -12.36 -5.63 0.68
N GLN A 197 -12.15 -6.95 0.62
CA GLN A 197 -12.93 -7.86 1.46
C GLN A 197 -12.57 -7.68 2.93
N THR A 198 -11.27 -7.64 3.24
CA THR A 198 -10.80 -7.36 4.61
C THR A 198 -11.27 -5.99 5.08
N PHE A 199 -11.16 -4.97 4.22
CA PHE A 199 -11.60 -3.61 4.54
C PHE A 199 -13.08 -3.54 4.91
N TYR A 200 -13.96 -4.06 4.04
CA TYR A 200 -15.40 -4.07 4.29
C TYR A 200 -15.77 -4.87 5.55
N SER A 201 -15.13 -6.02 5.76
CA SER A 201 -15.35 -6.80 6.99
C SER A 201 -14.97 -6.03 8.27
N GLN A 202 -13.90 -5.22 8.26
CA GLN A 202 -13.50 -4.41 9.42
C GLN A 202 -14.56 -3.36 9.76
N ILE A 203 -15.16 -2.73 8.75
CA ILE A 203 -16.22 -1.72 8.96
C ILE A 203 -17.62 -2.32 9.13
N GLY A 204 -17.76 -3.65 9.06
CA GLY A 204 -19.01 -4.36 9.36
C GLY A 204 -19.93 -4.57 8.15
N LEU A 205 -19.36 -4.62 6.94
CA LEU A 205 -20.05 -4.91 5.68
C LEU A 205 -19.67 -6.29 5.12
#